data_AF-A0A4Q1UDK9-F1
#
_entry.id   AF-A0A4Q1UDK9-F1
#
_cell.length_a   1.000
_cell.length_b   1.000
_cell.length_c   1.000
_cell.angle_alpha   90.00
_cell.angle_beta   90.00
_cell.angle_gamma   90.00
#
_symmetry.space_group_name_H-M   'P 1'
#
loop_
_entity.id
_entity.type
_entity.pdbx_description
1 polymer ?
#
loop_
_entity_poly.entity_id
_entity_poly.type
_entity_poly.pdbx_seq_one_letter_code
_entity_poly.pdbx_strand_id
1 'polypeptide(L)'
;MKRRTLFSIIVVTLVAGCLTLFYGAHSTWTDTQSAHAVQAATKQVDTLFKDSSHQLPAAQLSQEKIDAAKTSLQAARRKITEPEQANQIASAQADLDAAEQMLTVKNAIAQKPIKPSQLKTLTIESQQALAKLAKQKPTFVQIYQKQVARLSDQEAAVNKVASLFSDADFQDPKPGLSRSQVQAALAALKHIDNPQLADQMMPAIATAQQAAADDTSSAEASVSSPTAPSSASSGPQSSTTTSQSTSSASTTSSEFNQSQQESSSSSSSSFAGASSSQG
;
A
#
# COMPACT_ATOMS: atom_id res chain seq x y z
N MET A 1 45.18 -12.50 21.21
CA MET A 1 44.38 -12.13 22.41
C MET A 1 43.16 -11.33 21.98
N LYS A 2 41.96 -11.56 22.54
CA LYS A 2 40.71 -10.85 22.18
C LYS A 2 40.28 -9.88 23.31
N ARG A 3 40.31 -8.55 23.08
CA ARG A 3 39.69 -7.52 23.96
C ARG A 3 39.38 -6.21 23.19
N ARG A 4 38.23 -6.13 22.48
CA ARG A 4 37.68 -4.87 21.93
C ARG A 4 36.13 -4.86 21.88
N THR A 5 35.48 -5.21 23.00
CA THR A 5 34.00 -5.24 23.09
C THR A 5 33.52 -4.79 24.48
N LEU A 6 33.71 -3.52 24.82
CA LEU A 6 33.30 -2.98 26.14
C LEU A 6 32.95 -1.48 26.17
N PHE A 7 33.35 -0.68 25.18
CA PHE A 7 33.06 0.76 25.15
C PHE A 7 31.72 1.16 24.52
N SER A 8 30.99 0.23 23.89
CA SER A 8 29.75 0.56 23.16
C SER A 8 28.46 0.51 24.01
N ILE A 9 28.54 0.10 25.28
CA ILE A 9 27.37 -0.11 26.16
C ILE A 9 27.05 1.14 27.00
N ILE A 10 28.04 2.01 27.25
CA ILE A 10 27.94 3.14 28.20
C ILE A 10 27.18 4.35 27.61
N VAL A 11 27.09 4.48 26.28
CA VAL A 11 26.43 5.63 25.63
C VAL A 11 24.90 5.47 25.57
N VAL A 12 24.38 4.23 25.59
CA VAL A 12 22.94 3.95 25.41
C VAL A 12 22.15 4.18 26.71
N THR A 13 22.76 3.98 27.88
CA THR A 13 22.08 4.09 29.18
C THR A 13 21.87 5.53 29.68
N LEU A 14 22.45 6.55 29.04
CA LEU A 14 22.39 7.92 29.55
C LEU A 14 21.01 8.59 29.35
N VAL A 15 20.29 8.26 28.27
CA VAL A 15 19.01 8.89 27.93
C VAL A 15 17.86 8.38 28.81
N ALA A 16 17.93 7.14 29.30
CA ALA A 16 16.93 6.56 30.20
C ALA A 16 17.08 7.01 31.67
N GLY A 17 18.22 7.58 32.06
CA GLY A 17 18.57 7.83 33.47
C GLY A 17 18.25 9.22 34.03
N CYS A 18 17.79 10.17 33.23
CA CYS A 18 17.69 11.59 33.63
C CYS A 18 16.34 12.03 34.27
N LEU A 19 15.37 11.14 34.45
CA LEU A 19 14.00 11.49 34.90
C LEU A 19 13.66 11.08 36.35
N THR A 20 14.60 10.51 37.11
CA THR A 20 14.35 9.90 38.43
C THR A 20 14.80 10.73 39.64
N LEU A 21 15.17 12.01 39.46
CA LEU A 21 15.82 12.83 40.51
C LEU A 21 14.99 14.00 41.08
N PHE A 22 13.66 13.85 41.21
CA PHE A 22 12.85 14.72 42.09
C PHE A 22 11.76 13.93 42.83
N TYR A 23 12.07 13.47 44.05
CA TYR A 23 11.11 12.82 44.95
C TYR A 23 11.44 13.10 46.43
N GLY A 24 10.95 14.23 46.97
CA GLY A 24 11.02 14.56 48.40
C GLY A 24 10.40 15.92 48.73
N ALA A 25 9.83 16.06 49.95
CA ALA A 25 9.13 17.24 50.54
C ALA A 25 7.58 17.28 50.52
N HIS A 26 6.91 16.35 51.21
CA HIS A 26 5.53 16.56 51.73
C HIS A 26 5.47 17.88 52.56
N SER A 27 4.37 18.66 52.66
CA SER A 27 2.97 18.23 52.73
C SER A 27 1.92 19.17 52.07
N THR A 28 2.28 20.28 51.43
CA THR A 28 1.34 21.14 50.66
C THR A 28 1.31 20.78 49.17
N TRP A 29 1.50 19.49 48.87
CA TRP A 29 2.42 19.08 47.80
C TRP A 29 1.80 18.15 46.76
N THR A 30 0.61 17.61 47.01
CA THR A 30 -0.08 16.67 46.12
C THR A 30 -0.40 17.28 44.76
N ASP A 31 -0.84 18.53 44.75
CA ASP A 31 -1.32 19.20 43.54
C ASP A 31 -0.18 19.73 42.65
N THR A 32 0.90 20.20 43.28
CA THR A 32 2.16 20.49 42.57
C THR A 32 2.78 19.20 41.99
N GLN A 33 2.66 18.06 42.69
CA GLN A 33 3.10 16.76 42.16
C GLN A 33 2.24 16.26 41.01
N SER A 34 0.91 16.41 41.07
CA SER A 34 0.02 15.96 39.98
C SER A 34 0.26 16.81 38.73
N ALA A 35 0.31 18.13 38.85
CA ALA A 35 0.69 19.04 37.77
C ALA A 35 2.08 18.73 37.18
N HIS A 36 3.11 18.50 38.02
CA HIS A 36 4.45 18.15 37.54
C HIS A 36 4.50 16.78 36.85
N ALA A 37 3.78 15.78 37.35
CA ALA A 37 3.69 14.46 36.72
C ALA A 37 2.99 14.53 35.35
N VAL A 38 1.91 15.31 35.25
CA VAL A 38 1.21 15.58 33.99
C VAL A 38 2.13 16.31 33.01
N GLN A 39 2.79 17.40 33.43
CA GLN A 39 3.71 18.14 32.56
C GLN A 39 4.89 17.27 32.08
N ALA A 40 5.42 16.38 32.92
CA ALA A 40 6.47 15.44 32.53
C ALA A 40 5.97 14.39 31.53
N ALA A 41 4.73 13.90 31.68
CA ALA A 41 4.11 12.97 30.74
C ALA A 41 3.81 13.63 29.39
N THR A 42 3.26 14.86 29.39
CA THR A 42 3.04 15.65 28.17
C THR A 42 4.36 15.89 27.44
N LYS A 43 5.40 16.40 28.14
CA LYS A 43 6.75 16.57 27.55
C LYS A 43 7.31 15.28 26.94
N GLN A 44 7.05 14.11 27.54
CA GLN A 44 7.47 12.83 26.99
C GLN A 44 6.71 12.49 25.69
N VAL A 45 5.42 12.80 25.60
CA VAL A 45 4.62 12.71 24.36
C VAL A 45 5.11 13.72 23.31
N ASP A 46 5.44 14.95 23.69
CA ASP A 46 5.98 15.97 22.77
C ASP A 46 7.25 15.46 22.05
N THR A 47 8.11 14.68 22.73
CA THR A 47 9.31 14.07 22.11
C THR A 47 9.05 13.00 21.05
N LEU A 48 7.80 12.53 20.91
CA LEU A 48 7.38 11.65 19.82
C LEU A 48 7.21 12.41 18.50
N PHE A 49 7.15 13.74 18.54
CA PHE A 49 6.95 14.63 17.42
C PHE A 49 8.21 15.40 17.03
N LYS A 50 8.16 16.03 15.86
CA LYS A 50 9.23 16.89 15.35
C LYS A 50 9.25 18.27 16.03
N ASP A 51 8.07 18.78 16.38
CA ASP A 51 7.80 20.12 16.89
C ASP A 51 6.40 20.17 17.54
N SER A 52 6.13 21.23 18.30
CA SER A 52 4.91 21.41 19.11
C SER A 52 3.61 21.61 18.32
N SER A 53 3.63 21.55 16.97
CA SER A 53 2.37 21.36 16.22
C SER A 53 1.84 19.93 16.33
N HIS A 54 2.71 18.99 16.74
CA HIS A 54 2.49 17.55 16.75
C HIS A 54 2.04 16.99 15.38
N GLN A 55 2.26 17.73 14.28
CA GLN A 55 1.80 17.36 12.93
C GLN A 55 2.68 16.33 12.23
N LEU A 56 3.91 16.14 12.70
CA LEU A 56 4.90 15.23 12.11
C LEU A 56 5.65 14.49 13.21
N PRO A 57 5.97 13.20 13.02
CA PRO A 57 6.67 12.40 14.01
C PRO A 57 8.14 12.81 14.09
N ALA A 58 8.76 12.57 15.24
CA ALA A 58 10.20 12.64 15.40
C ALA A 58 10.91 11.73 14.37
N ALA A 59 12.10 12.16 13.93
CA ALA A 59 12.92 11.35 13.02
C ALA A 59 13.16 9.95 13.61
N GLN A 60 13.61 9.92 14.87
CA GLN A 60 13.77 8.74 15.72
C GLN A 60 12.50 8.39 16.53
N LEU A 61 11.30 8.46 15.95
CA LEU A 61 10.13 7.81 16.56
C LEU A 61 10.31 6.29 16.49
N SER A 62 10.19 5.61 17.63
CA SER A 62 10.33 4.16 17.79
C SER A 62 9.37 3.64 18.86
N GLN A 63 9.17 2.32 18.93
CA GLN A 63 8.23 1.70 19.86
C GLN A 63 8.63 1.95 21.33
N GLU A 64 9.92 1.91 21.67
CA GLU A 64 10.37 2.11 23.05
C GLU A 64 10.05 3.51 23.57
N LYS A 65 10.06 4.53 22.70
CA LYS A 65 9.67 5.90 23.06
C LYS A 65 8.17 6.03 23.28
N ILE A 66 7.37 5.36 22.44
CA ILE A 66 5.91 5.27 22.60
C ILE A 66 5.59 4.56 23.92
N ASP A 67 6.18 3.41 24.20
CA ASP A 67 5.94 2.65 25.43
C ASP A 67 6.39 3.43 26.69
N ALA A 68 7.49 4.19 26.60
CA ALA A 68 7.91 5.10 27.66
C ALA A 68 6.90 6.25 27.89
N ALA A 69 6.42 6.89 26.82
CA ALA A 69 5.39 7.93 26.90
C ALA A 69 4.07 7.39 27.46
N LYS A 70 3.64 6.21 27.00
CA LYS A 70 2.46 5.45 27.47
C LYS A 70 2.57 5.12 28.96
N THR A 71 3.75 4.73 29.42
CA THR A 71 4.03 4.45 30.84
C THR A 71 3.97 5.73 31.70
N SER A 72 4.63 6.82 31.26
CA SER A 72 4.58 8.12 31.94
C SER A 72 3.16 8.68 32.01
N LEU A 73 2.39 8.59 30.92
CA LEU A 73 1.01 9.06 30.86
C LEU A 73 0.08 8.23 31.75
N GLN A 74 0.23 6.90 31.80
CA GLN A 74 -0.49 6.07 32.78
C GLN A 74 -0.11 6.41 34.23
N ALA A 75 1.16 6.70 34.51
CA ALA A 75 1.62 7.08 35.84
C ALA A 75 1.07 8.46 36.26
N ALA A 76 1.03 9.44 35.35
CA ALA A 76 0.40 10.73 35.58
C ALA A 76 -1.13 10.60 35.75
N ARG A 77 -1.78 9.75 34.95
CA ARG A 77 -3.24 9.50 35.02
C ARG A 77 -3.69 8.92 36.38
N ARG A 78 -2.81 8.22 37.10
CA ARG A 78 -3.04 7.74 38.49
C ARG A 78 -2.85 8.84 39.56
N LYS A 79 -2.33 10.01 39.19
CA LYS A 79 -2.06 11.15 40.08
C LYS A 79 -2.98 12.35 39.84
N ILE A 80 -3.85 12.33 38.82
CA ILE A 80 -4.76 13.44 38.50
C ILE A 80 -5.65 13.77 39.71
N THR A 81 -5.61 15.04 40.13
CA THR A 81 -6.51 15.64 41.13
C THR A 81 -7.54 16.57 40.49
N GLU A 82 -7.19 17.20 39.36
CA GLU A 82 -7.92 18.32 38.76
C GLU A 82 -8.55 17.99 37.38
N PRO A 83 -9.66 18.65 37.00
CA PRO A 83 -10.28 18.46 35.68
C PRO A 83 -9.41 19.03 34.53
N GLU A 84 -8.62 20.08 34.77
CA GLU A 84 -7.73 20.63 33.74
C GLU A 84 -6.61 19.64 33.39
N GLN A 85 -6.00 19.04 34.41
CA GLN A 85 -5.03 17.94 34.28
C GLN A 85 -5.62 16.74 33.52
N ALA A 86 -6.89 16.41 33.73
CA ALA A 86 -7.58 15.37 32.98
C ALA A 86 -7.70 15.70 31.48
N ASN A 87 -7.98 16.95 31.14
CA ASN A 87 -8.02 17.41 29.74
C ASN A 87 -6.62 17.39 29.09
N GLN A 88 -5.57 17.83 29.80
CA GLN A 88 -4.19 17.74 29.31
C GLN A 88 -3.80 16.27 29.02
N ILE A 89 -4.09 15.35 29.95
CA ILE A 89 -3.81 13.91 29.78
C ILE A 89 -4.65 13.28 28.67
N ALA A 90 -5.88 13.72 28.45
CA ALA A 90 -6.71 13.27 27.33
C ALA A 90 -6.14 13.73 25.98
N SER A 91 -5.65 14.98 25.89
CA SER A 91 -4.96 15.48 24.68
C SER A 91 -3.66 14.72 24.42
N ALA A 92 -2.83 14.54 25.46
CA ALA A 92 -1.59 13.77 25.35
C ALA A 92 -1.83 12.29 24.99
N GLN A 93 -2.96 11.70 25.38
CA GLN A 93 -3.35 10.35 24.96
C GLN A 93 -3.73 10.33 23.48
N ALA A 94 -4.51 11.30 22.99
CA ALA A 94 -4.85 11.39 21.57
C ALA A 94 -3.62 11.62 20.68
N ASP A 95 -2.65 12.39 21.17
CA ASP A 95 -1.34 12.56 20.51
C ASP A 95 -0.49 11.29 20.56
N LEU A 96 -0.45 10.57 21.68
CA LEU A 96 0.22 9.27 21.79
C LEU A 96 -0.38 8.23 20.82
N ASP A 97 -1.71 8.15 20.76
CA ASP A 97 -2.43 7.26 19.84
C ASP A 97 -2.15 7.64 18.37
N ALA A 98 -2.05 8.93 18.07
CA ALA A 98 -1.64 9.43 16.76
C ALA A 98 -0.18 9.08 16.44
N ALA A 99 0.75 9.17 17.41
CA ALA A 99 2.14 8.75 17.24
C ALA A 99 2.26 7.24 16.97
N GLU A 100 1.44 6.40 17.62
CA GLU A 100 1.30 4.98 17.27
C GLU A 100 0.89 4.79 15.81
N GLN A 101 -0.15 5.48 15.34
CA GLN A 101 -0.57 5.37 13.93
C GLN A 101 0.51 5.90 12.96
N MET A 102 1.25 6.96 13.32
CA MET A 102 2.36 7.47 12.52
C MET A 102 3.50 6.45 12.41
N LEU A 103 3.79 5.72 13.50
CA LEU A 103 4.80 4.66 13.49
C LEU A 103 4.36 3.48 12.62
N THR A 104 3.09 3.05 12.70
CA THR A 104 2.53 2.02 11.80
C THR A 104 2.75 2.38 10.32
N VAL A 105 2.40 3.61 9.92
CA VAL A 105 2.62 4.09 8.54
C VAL A 105 4.10 4.14 8.18
N LYS A 106 4.97 4.68 9.05
CA LYS A 106 6.44 4.71 8.83
C LYS A 106 7.05 3.32 8.69
N ASN A 107 6.56 2.32 9.43
CA ASN A 107 7.06 0.96 9.38
C ASN A 107 6.58 0.21 8.12
N ALA A 108 5.32 0.39 7.73
CA ALA A 108 4.74 -0.26 6.54
C ALA A 108 5.45 0.14 5.24
N ILE A 109 5.67 1.45 5.03
CA ILE A 109 6.37 1.97 3.84
C ILE A 109 7.87 1.60 3.81
N ALA A 110 8.48 1.35 4.99
CA ALA A 110 9.89 1.00 5.09
C ALA A 110 10.19 -0.49 4.88
N GLN A 111 9.23 -1.37 5.18
CA GLN A 111 9.45 -2.83 5.18
C GLN A 111 9.66 -3.47 3.80
N LYS A 112 9.31 -2.77 2.70
CA LYS A 112 9.40 -3.29 1.30
C LYS A 112 8.98 -4.77 1.18
N PRO A 113 7.70 -5.09 1.46
CA PRO A 113 7.25 -6.47 1.54
C PRO A 113 7.49 -7.21 0.22
N ILE A 114 8.12 -8.39 0.31
CA ILE A 114 8.29 -9.30 -0.82
C ILE A 114 7.08 -10.24 -0.91
N LYS A 115 6.53 -10.68 0.22
CA LYS A 115 5.41 -11.63 0.27
C LYS A 115 4.04 -10.96 0.08
N PRO A 116 3.14 -11.50 -0.77
CA PRO A 116 1.76 -11.04 -0.94
C PRO A 116 0.96 -10.85 0.37
N SER A 117 1.04 -11.81 1.30
CA SER A 117 0.33 -11.76 2.58
C SER A 117 0.84 -10.64 3.49
N GLN A 118 2.16 -10.44 3.56
CA GLN A 118 2.76 -9.33 4.31
C GLN A 118 2.37 -7.98 3.70
N LEU A 119 2.44 -7.85 2.37
CA LEU A 119 2.01 -6.66 1.65
C LEU A 119 0.57 -6.27 1.99
N LYS A 120 -0.35 -7.23 1.93
CA LYS A 120 -1.77 -7.01 2.25
C LYS A 120 -1.96 -6.50 3.69
N THR A 121 -1.31 -7.13 4.67
CA THR A 121 -1.37 -6.66 6.07
C THR A 121 -0.85 -5.22 6.20
N LEU A 122 0.33 -4.92 5.65
CA LEU A 122 0.92 -3.58 5.72
C LEU A 122 0.08 -2.52 4.99
N THR A 123 -0.55 -2.87 3.87
CA THR A 123 -1.47 -1.99 3.14
C THR A 123 -2.71 -1.68 3.96
N ILE A 124 -3.35 -2.69 4.56
CA ILE A 124 -4.55 -2.51 5.41
C ILE A 124 -4.21 -1.68 6.66
N GLU A 125 -3.14 -2.03 7.38
CA GLU A 125 -2.71 -1.33 8.59
C GLU A 125 -2.36 0.14 8.30
N SER A 126 -1.58 0.42 7.25
CA SER A 126 -1.17 1.77 6.91
C SER A 126 -2.31 2.63 6.36
N GLN A 127 -3.24 2.07 5.59
CA GLN A 127 -4.46 2.79 5.19
C GLN A 127 -5.36 3.10 6.40
N GLN A 128 -5.58 2.14 7.31
CA GLN A 128 -6.40 2.37 8.50
C GLN A 128 -5.77 3.41 9.44
N ALA A 129 -4.46 3.34 9.64
CA ALA A 129 -3.70 4.32 10.43
C ALA A 129 -3.77 5.73 9.80
N LEU A 130 -3.57 5.85 8.49
CA LEU A 130 -3.67 7.12 7.76
C LEU A 130 -5.10 7.69 7.76
N ALA A 131 -6.14 6.84 7.70
CA ALA A 131 -7.53 7.26 7.80
C ALA A 131 -7.90 7.82 9.20
N LYS A 132 -7.37 7.23 10.29
CA LYS A 132 -7.50 7.79 11.65
C LYS A 132 -6.80 9.15 11.74
N LEU A 133 -5.58 9.25 11.19
CA LEU A 133 -4.76 10.46 11.20
C LEU A 133 -5.34 11.60 10.34
N ALA A 134 -6.20 11.31 9.36
CA ALA A 134 -6.73 12.31 8.41
C ALA A 134 -7.39 13.52 9.06
N LYS A 135 -8.07 13.35 10.20
CA LYS A 135 -8.72 14.45 10.94
C LYS A 135 -7.79 15.16 11.92
N GLN A 136 -6.84 14.44 12.50
CA GLN A 136 -5.99 14.95 13.59
C GLN A 136 -4.68 15.55 13.08
N LYS A 137 -4.10 14.97 12.02
CA LYS A 137 -2.70 15.16 11.59
C LYS A 137 -2.57 15.33 10.06
N PRO A 138 -3.29 16.30 9.44
CA PRO A 138 -3.38 16.41 7.98
C PRO A 138 -2.03 16.57 7.26
N THR A 139 -1.04 17.22 7.87
CA THR A 139 0.30 17.39 7.25
C THR A 139 1.06 16.06 7.12
N PHE A 140 0.98 15.18 8.12
CA PHE A 140 1.52 13.82 8.02
C PHE A 140 0.84 13.06 6.88
N VAL A 141 -0.50 13.10 6.85
CA VAL A 141 -1.30 12.42 5.83
C VAL A 141 -0.92 12.90 4.43
N GLN A 142 -0.77 14.21 4.19
CA GLN A 142 -0.36 14.76 2.90
C GLN A 142 1.02 14.25 2.43
N ILE A 143 1.98 14.07 3.34
CA ILE A 143 3.34 13.59 3.01
C ILE A 143 3.36 12.07 2.73
N TYR A 144 2.57 11.29 3.46
CA TYR A 144 2.63 9.82 3.41
C TYR A 144 1.53 9.16 2.56
N GLN A 145 0.44 9.87 2.21
CA GLN A 145 -0.66 9.32 1.39
C GLN A 145 -0.16 8.76 0.05
N LYS A 146 0.76 9.43 -0.64
CA LYS A 146 1.32 8.92 -1.90
C LYS A 146 2.15 7.63 -1.73
N GLN A 147 2.72 7.40 -0.54
CA GLN A 147 3.52 6.22 -0.24
C GLN A 147 2.63 5.04 0.22
N VAL A 148 1.55 5.33 0.95
CA VAL A 148 0.50 4.34 1.28
C VAL A 148 -0.32 3.96 0.04
N ALA A 149 -0.61 4.91 -0.85
CA ALA A 149 -1.21 4.63 -2.16
C ALA A 149 -0.35 3.67 -2.97
N ARG A 150 0.98 3.89 -3.04
CA ARG A 150 1.91 2.94 -3.68
C ARG A 150 1.80 1.53 -3.11
N LEU A 151 1.69 1.36 -1.78
CA LEU A 151 1.46 0.02 -1.19
C LEU A 151 0.16 -0.62 -1.71
N SER A 152 -0.91 0.17 -1.80
CA SER A 152 -2.19 -0.27 -2.38
C SER A 152 -2.09 -0.59 -3.87
N ASP A 153 -1.26 0.12 -4.66
CA ASP A 153 -1.01 -0.19 -6.07
C ASP A 153 -0.28 -1.53 -6.22
N GLN A 154 0.69 -1.83 -5.33
CA GLN A 154 1.36 -3.14 -5.32
C GLN A 154 0.36 -4.25 -4.96
N GLU A 155 -0.50 -4.04 -3.96
CA GLU A 155 -1.51 -5.04 -3.58
C GLU A 155 -2.52 -5.24 -4.71
N ALA A 156 -2.96 -4.17 -5.41
CA ALA A 156 -3.85 -4.27 -6.56
C ALA A 156 -3.22 -5.06 -7.73
N ALA A 157 -1.92 -4.89 -7.97
CA ALA A 157 -1.19 -5.66 -8.98
C ALA A 157 -1.01 -7.14 -8.57
N VAL A 158 -0.69 -7.42 -7.30
CA VAL A 158 -0.63 -8.78 -6.75
C VAL A 158 -2.00 -9.46 -6.78
N ASN A 159 -3.07 -8.75 -6.43
CA ASN A 159 -4.45 -9.23 -6.53
C ASN A 159 -4.86 -9.51 -8.00
N LYS A 160 -4.31 -8.79 -8.99
CA LYS A 160 -4.46 -9.17 -10.42
C LYS A 160 -3.78 -10.49 -10.76
N VAL A 161 -2.57 -10.75 -10.25
CA VAL A 161 -1.94 -12.08 -10.41
C VAL A 161 -2.77 -13.16 -9.71
N ALA A 162 -3.20 -12.93 -8.46
CA ALA A 162 -4.06 -13.85 -7.71
C ALA A 162 -5.40 -14.11 -8.42
N SER A 163 -5.93 -13.14 -9.15
CA SER A 163 -7.18 -13.33 -9.92
C SER A 163 -7.07 -14.42 -11.00
N LEU A 164 -5.85 -14.77 -11.44
CA LEU A 164 -5.57 -15.85 -12.38
C LEU A 164 -5.62 -17.26 -11.73
N PHE A 165 -5.55 -17.35 -10.40
CA PHE A 165 -5.40 -18.61 -9.66
C PHE A 165 -6.63 -18.96 -8.81
N SER A 166 -6.82 -20.23 -8.53
CA SER A 166 -7.91 -20.73 -7.66
C SER A 166 -7.51 -20.75 -6.18
N ASP A 167 -6.21 -20.84 -5.92
CA ASP A 167 -5.56 -20.95 -4.62
C ASP A 167 -4.83 -19.65 -4.21
N ALA A 168 -4.21 -19.65 -3.02
CA ALA A 168 -3.48 -18.51 -2.47
C ALA A 168 -1.95 -18.59 -2.61
N ASP A 169 -1.42 -19.73 -3.05
CA ASP A 169 0.01 -20.02 -3.22
C ASP A 169 0.46 -19.95 -4.69
N PHE A 170 -0.47 -19.62 -5.60
CA PHE A 170 -0.30 -19.47 -7.05
C PHE A 170 0.08 -20.77 -7.78
N GLN A 171 -0.52 -21.88 -7.35
CA GLN A 171 -0.25 -23.23 -7.84
C GLN A 171 -1.27 -23.74 -8.86
N ASP A 172 -2.55 -23.38 -8.75
CA ASP A 172 -3.66 -23.89 -9.54
C ASP A 172 -4.30 -22.78 -10.40
N PRO A 173 -3.85 -22.56 -11.66
CA PRO A 173 -4.48 -21.61 -12.57
C PRO A 173 -5.97 -21.89 -12.77
N LYS A 174 -6.77 -20.83 -12.96
CA LYS A 174 -8.19 -20.99 -13.34
C LYS A 174 -8.31 -21.57 -14.76
N PRO A 175 -9.31 -22.43 -15.03
CA PRO A 175 -9.65 -22.84 -16.40
C PRO A 175 -10.21 -21.64 -17.19
N GLY A 176 -10.06 -21.67 -18.52
CA GLY A 176 -10.55 -20.62 -19.41
C GLY A 176 -9.75 -19.30 -19.36
N LEU A 177 -8.48 -19.34 -18.92
CA LEU A 177 -7.63 -18.16 -18.84
C LEU A 177 -7.31 -17.57 -20.22
N SER A 178 -7.68 -16.31 -20.42
CA SER A 178 -7.32 -15.57 -21.64
C SER A 178 -5.93 -14.96 -21.54
N ARG A 179 -5.18 -14.96 -22.66
CA ARG A 179 -3.86 -14.31 -22.75
C ARG A 179 -3.89 -12.82 -22.35
N SER A 180 -5.01 -12.13 -22.59
CA SER A 180 -5.22 -10.74 -22.20
C SER A 180 -5.30 -10.54 -20.68
N GLN A 181 -5.92 -11.46 -19.92
CA GLN A 181 -5.90 -11.41 -18.44
C GLN A 181 -4.47 -11.56 -17.91
N VAL A 182 -3.73 -12.55 -18.43
CA VAL A 182 -2.35 -12.82 -17.98
C VAL A 182 -1.41 -11.67 -18.37
N GLN A 183 -1.57 -11.09 -19.55
CA GLN A 183 -0.81 -9.91 -19.99
C GLN A 183 -1.16 -8.65 -19.18
N ALA A 184 -2.42 -8.47 -18.77
CA ALA A 184 -2.84 -7.36 -17.90
C ALA A 184 -2.27 -7.49 -16.47
N ALA A 185 -2.14 -8.73 -15.95
CA ALA A 185 -1.46 -8.99 -14.69
C ALA A 185 0.06 -8.73 -14.79
N LEU A 186 0.72 -9.22 -15.86
CA LEU A 186 2.13 -8.94 -16.13
C LEU A 186 2.42 -7.43 -16.30
N ALA A 187 1.54 -6.69 -16.97
CA ALA A 187 1.66 -5.25 -17.12
C ALA A 187 1.54 -4.53 -15.77
N ALA A 188 0.54 -4.89 -14.94
CA ALA A 188 0.41 -4.34 -13.59
C ALA A 188 1.65 -4.63 -12.74
N LEU A 189 2.19 -5.84 -12.82
CA LEU A 189 3.39 -6.28 -12.09
C LEU A 189 4.65 -5.49 -12.48
N LYS A 190 4.80 -5.16 -13.77
CA LYS A 190 5.91 -4.33 -14.28
C LYS A 190 5.86 -2.85 -13.87
N HIS A 191 4.71 -2.35 -13.41
CA HIS A 191 4.54 -0.97 -12.98
C HIS A 191 4.65 -0.78 -11.46
N ILE A 192 4.95 -1.82 -10.68
CA ILE A 192 5.13 -1.73 -9.22
C ILE A 192 6.49 -1.10 -8.87
N ASP A 193 6.48 -0.14 -7.96
CA ASP A 193 7.67 0.43 -7.28
C ASP A 193 8.28 -0.55 -6.24
N ASN A 194 8.46 -1.81 -6.61
CA ASN A 194 9.02 -2.91 -5.79
C ASN A 194 9.43 -4.10 -6.68
N PRO A 195 10.67 -4.12 -7.19
CA PRO A 195 11.11 -5.17 -8.12
C PRO A 195 11.19 -6.55 -7.48
N GLN A 196 11.53 -6.66 -6.19
CA GLN A 196 11.67 -7.97 -5.53
C GLN A 196 10.33 -8.70 -5.39
N LEU A 197 9.24 -7.96 -5.17
CA LEU A 197 7.87 -8.48 -5.26
C LEU A 197 7.51 -8.88 -6.69
N ALA A 198 7.87 -8.06 -7.69
CA ALA A 198 7.63 -8.38 -9.10
C ALA A 198 8.34 -9.68 -9.53
N ASP A 199 9.59 -9.86 -9.10
CA ASP A 199 10.39 -11.06 -9.36
C ASP A 199 9.80 -12.29 -8.65
N GLN A 200 9.32 -12.18 -7.40
CA GLN A 200 8.69 -13.31 -6.69
C GLN A 200 7.40 -13.78 -7.39
N MET A 201 6.64 -12.87 -8.00
CA MET A 201 5.37 -13.18 -8.67
C MET A 201 5.56 -13.59 -10.15
N MET A 202 6.77 -13.48 -10.71
CA MET A 202 7.03 -13.82 -12.11
C MET A 202 6.85 -15.32 -12.44
N PRO A 203 7.21 -16.28 -11.57
CA PRO A 203 6.90 -17.70 -11.78
C PRO A 203 5.40 -17.98 -11.89
N ALA A 204 4.57 -17.33 -11.04
CA ALA A 204 3.11 -17.44 -11.13
C ALA A 204 2.57 -16.93 -12.48
N ILE A 205 3.11 -15.81 -12.98
CA ILE A 205 2.77 -15.33 -14.33
C ILE A 205 3.17 -16.36 -15.40
N ALA A 206 4.31 -17.03 -15.28
CA ALA A 206 4.71 -18.07 -16.22
C ALA A 206 3.78 -19.29 -16.20
N THR A 207 3.40 -19.79 -15.01
CA THR A 207 2.42 -20.89 -14.85
C THR A 207 1.07 -20.52 -15.49
N ALA A 208 0.59 -19.29 -15.27
CA ALA A 208 -0.66 -18.81 -15.88
C ALA A 208 -0.55 -18.61 -17.41
N GLN A 209 0.62 -18.25 -17.94
CA GLN A 209 0.85 -18.18 -19.40
C GLN A 209 0.79 -19.57 -20.05
N GLN A 210 1.35 -20.60 -19.40
CA GLN A 210 1.30 -21.97 -19.90
C GLN A 210 -0.13 -22.50 -19.94
N ALA A 211 -0.89 -22.38 -18.84
CA ALA A 211 -2.30 -22.79 -18.79
C ALA A 211 -3.15 -22.07 -19.85
N ALA A 212 -2.95 -20.76 -20.05
CA ALA A 212 -3.62 -19.97 -21.10
C ALA A 212 -3.18 -20.30 -22.54
N ALA A 213 -2.20 -21.19 -22.73
CA ALA A 213 -1.80 -21.72 -24.04
C ALA A 213 -2.37 -23.12 -24.28
N ASP A 214 -2.32 -24.00 -23.28
CA ASP A 214 -2.79 -25.40 -23.39
C ASP A 214 -4.32 -25.49 -23.56
N ASP A 215 -5.08 -24.62 -22.89
CA ASP A 215 -6.55 -24.54 -23.04
C ASP A 215 -6.95 -24.15 -24.48
N THR A 216 -6.19 -23.24 -25.13
CA THR A 216 -6.39 -22.91 -26.55
C THR A 216 -6.00 -24.03 -27.51
N SER A 217 -5.07 -24.92 -27.13
CA SER A 217 -4.64 -26.04 -27.97
C SER A 217 -5.69 -27.17 -28.02
N SER A 218 -6.42 -27.37 -26.94
CA SER A 218 -7.47 -28.40 -26.84
C SER A 218 -8.69 -28.13 -27.73
N ALA A 219 -8.90 -26.87 -28.15
CA ALA A 219 -10.06 -26.46 -28.96
C ALA A 219 -9.97 -26.88 -30.44
N GLU A 220 -8.78 -27.02 -31.01
CA GLU A 220 -8.60 -27.33 -32.45
C GLU A 220 -8.33 -28.83 -32.73
N ALA A 221 -8.22 -29.67 -31.69
CA ALA A 221 -7.92 -31.10 -31.81
C ALA A 221 -9.09 -31.98 -32.31
N SER A 222 -10.21 -31.39 -32.74
CA SER A 222 -11.46 -32.11 -33.09
C SER A 222 -11.96 -31.89 -34.53
N VAL A 223 -11.06 -31.88 -35.52
CA VAL A 223 -11.46 -32.16 -36.92
C VAL A 223 -10.45 -33.05 -37.66
N SER A 224 -10.65 -34.38 -37.55
CA SER A 224 -10.29 -35.40 -38.56
C SER A 224 -10.62 -36.80 -38.02
N SER A 225 -11.69 -37.41 -38.54
CA SER A 225 -11.99 -38.83 -38.31
C SER A 225 -11.20 -39.72 -39.29
N PRO A 226 -10.44 -40.72 -38.83
CA PRO A 226 -9.96 -41.81 -39.68
C PRO A 226 -10.93 -43.00 -39.59
N THR A 227 -11.56 -43.36 -40.70
CA THR A 227 -12.37 -44.58 -40.82
C THR A 227 -11.51 -45.83 -40.68
N ALA A 228 -12.07 -46.93 -40.16
CA ALA A 228 -11.36 -48.19 -39.95
C ALA A 228 -10.78 -48.80 -41.26
N PRO A 229 -9.67 -49.55 -41.18
CA PRO A 229 -8.99 -50.10 -42.36
C PRO A 229 -9.67 -51.36 -42.91
N SER A 230 -9.60 -51.55 -44.23
CA SER A 230 -9.81 -52.84 -44.90
C SER A 230 -9.13 -52.83 -46.28
N SER A 231 -8.73 -54.00 -46.76
CA SER A 231 -7.69 -54.13 -47.79
C SER A 231 -8.17 -54.62 -49.15
N ALA A 232 -7.45 -54.18 -50.18
CA ALA A 232 -7.17 -54.84 -51.46
C ALA A 232 -8.23 -54.85 -52.60
N SER A 233 -7.66 -54.68 -53.82
CA SER A 233 -8.06 -55.21 -55.14
C SER A 233 -8.45 -54.20 -56.23
N SER A 234 -7.46 -53.91 -57.08
CA SER A 234 -7.51 -54.05 -58.55
C SER A 234 -8.62 -53.37 -59.38
N GLY A 235 -8.23 -52.42 -60.25
CA GLY A 235 -9.04 -52.01 -61.41
C GLY A 235 -8.69 -50.59 -61.93
N PRO A 236 -8.02 -50.45 -63.09
CA PRO A 236 -7.65 -49.14 -63.64
C PRO A 236 -8.55 -48.70 -64.80
N GLN A 237 -8.86 -47.40 -64.90
CA GLN A 237 -9.06 -46.74 -66.20
C GLN A 237 -8.90 -45.22 -66.14
N SER A 238 -8.58 -44.62 -67.29
CA SER A 238 -8.15 -43.23 -67.45
C SER A 238 -9.30 -42.23 -67.61
N SER A 239 -9.08 -40.97 -67.24
CA SER A 239 -9.38 -39.83 -68.13
C SER A 239 -8.76 -38.51 -67.65
N THR A 240 -8.63 -37.59 -68.61
CA THR A 240 -8.25 -36.16 -68.50
C THR A 240 -9.23 -35.36 -67.61
N THR A 241 -8.98 -34.11 -67.17
CA THR A 241 -8.60 -32.95 -68.01
C THR A 241 -8.07 -31.73 -67.22
N THR A 242 -7.36 -30.87 -67.95
CA THR A 242 -6.69 -29.59 -67.62
C THR A 242 -7.54 -28.46 -67.00
N SER A 243 -6.90 -27.61 -66.18
CA SER A 243 -7.07 -26.12 -65.95
C SER A 243 -6.93 -25.83 -64.44
N GLN A 244 -6.03 -24.99 -63.88
CA GLN A 244 -5.27 -23.78 -64.28
C GLN A 244 -6.04 -22.44 -64.15
N SER A 245 -5.45 -21.49 -63.38
CA SER A 245 -5.77 -20.04 -63.29
C SER A 245 -7.12 -19.66 -62.61
N THR A 246 -7.32 -18.48 -61.97
CA THR A 246 -6.43 -17.34 -61.61
C THR A 246 -6.99 -16.55 -60.42
N SER A 247 -6.19 -15.64 -59.85
CA SER A 247 -6.52 -14.70 -58.76
C SER A 247 -7.47 -13.54 -59.15
N SER A 248 -8.29 -13.08 -58.18
CA SER A 248 -8.71 -11.69 -57.89
C SER A 248 -9.60 -11.73 -56.63
N ALA A 249 -9.57 -10.86 -55.59
CA ALA A 249 -9.18 -9.46 -55.42
C ALA A 249 -10.16 -8.40 -55.98
N SER A 250 -11.05 -7.85 -55.13
CA SER A 250 -11.16 -6.38 -54.84
C SER A 250 -12.47 -5.96 -54.11
N THR A 251 -12.30 -5.14 -53.06
CA THR A 251 -13.11 -3.95 -52.64
C THR A 251 -14.66 -3.93 -52.63
N THR A 252 -15.26 -3.48 -51.51
CA THR A 252 -16.15 -2.29 -51.30
C THR A 252 -17.14 -2.51 -50.13
N SER A 253 -17.88 -1.55 -49.55
CA SER A 253 -17.61 -0.15 -49.10
C SER A 253 -18.90 0.45 -48.50
N SER A 254 -18.89 0.87 -47.22
CA SER A 254 -19.86 1.77 -46.56
C SER A 254 -19.43 1.97 -45.09
N GLU A 255 -19.31 3.15 -44.46
CA GLU A 255 -20.27 4.27 -44.28
C GLU A 255 -21.51 3.82 -43.48
N PHE A 256 -21.97 4.46 -42.39
CA PHE A 256 -21.85 5.82 -41.84
C PHE A 256 -22.01 5.73 -40.27
N ASN A 257 -21.76 6.70 -39.36
CA ASN A 257 -21.33 8.11 -39.45
C ASN A 257 -20.76 8.64 -38.09
N GLN A 258 -20.11 9.83 -38.10
CA GLN A 258 -20.22 11.04 -37.23
C GLN A 258 -20.85 10.94 -35.81
N SER A 259 -20.37 11.64 -34.76
CA SER A 259 -20.10 13.09 -34.71
C SER A 259 -18.95 13.56 -33.79
N GLN A 260 -18.37 14.72 -34.16
CA GLN A 260 -17.54 15.59 -33.31
C GLN A 260 -18.48 16.43 -32.40
N GLN A 261 -18.19 16.76 -31.14
CA GLN A 261 -17.13 17.63 -30.60
C GLN A 261 -17.19 19.07 -31.12
N GLU A 262 -17.79 19.99 -30.34
CA GLU A 262 -17.26 21.33 -30.03
C GLU A 262 -18.18 22.09 -29.05
N SER A 263 -17.60 22.73 -28.02
CA SER A 263 -18.18 23.86 -27.25
C SER A 263 -17.13 24.38 -26.28
N SER A 264 -16.65 25.61 -26.51
CA SER A 264 -15.68 26.30 -25.66
C SER A 264 -16.36 27.29 -24.72
N SER A 265 -15.82 27.47 -23.51
CA SER A 265 -16.19 28.58 -22.62
C SER A 265 -15.02 28.99 -21.71
N SER A 266 -14.14 29.84 -22.25
CA SER A 266 -13.22 30.63 -21.45
C SER A 266 -13.82 32.02 -21.20
N SER A 267 -13.90 32.43 -19.93
CA SER A 267 -14.33 33.78 -19.55
C SER A 267 -13.49 34.30 -18.38
N SER A 268 -12.39 34.98 -18.72
CA SER A 268 -11.71 35.86 -17.78
C SER A 268 -12.53 37.13 -17.55
N SER A 269 -12.57 37.61 -16.31
CA SER A 269 -12.92 38.99 -15.99
C SER A 269 -12.16 39.44 -14.75
N SER A 270 -11.89 40.73 -14.64
CA SER A 270 -11.10 41.33 -13.57
C SER A 270 -11.45 42.82 -13.41
N PHE A 271 -10.99 43.40 -12.29
CA PHE A 271 -11.08 44.81 -11.86
C PHE A 271 -12.34 45.30 -11.12
N ALA A 272 -12.08 46.33 -10.29
CA ALA A 272 -12.93 47.05 -9.33
C ALA A 272 -13.42 46.24 -8.10
N GLY A 273 -13.56 46.83 -6.91
CA GLY A 273 -13.15 48.19 -6.48
C GLY A 273 -13.96 48.71 -5.28
N ALA A 274 -13.31 49.47 -4.39
CA ALA A 274 -13.83 49.96 -3.09
C ALA A 274 -14.14 48.83 -2.06
N SER A 275 -13.95 48.96 -0.73
CA SER A 275 -13.82 50.09 0.22
C SER A 275 -15.15 50.66 0.75
N SER A 276 -15.50 50.26 1.97
CA SER A 276 -16.45 50.96 2.84
C SER A 276 -16.10 50.72 4.31
N SER A 277 -16.04 51.80 5.09
CA SER A 277 -15.86 51.78 6.55
C SER A 277 -17.09 52.40 7.20
N GLN A 278 -17.69 51.68 8.16
CA GLN A 278 -18.60 52.14 9.22
C GLN A 278 -19.03 50.90 10.04
N GLY A 279 -18.98 50.93 11.37
CA GLY A 279 -18.49 51.99 12.27
C GLY A 279 -18.31 51.48 13.69
#